data_AF-A0A2S8G6P0-F1
#
_entry.id   AF-A0A2S8G6P0-F1
#
_cell.length_a   1.000
_cell.length_b   1.000
_cell.length_c   1.000
_cell.angle_alpha   90.00
_cell.angle_beta   90.00
_cell.angle_gamma   90.00
#
_symmetry.space_group_name_H-M   'P 1'
#
loop_
_entity.id
_entity.type
_entity.pdbx_description
1 polymer ?
#
loop_
_entity_poly.entity_id
_entity_poly.type
_entity_poly.pdbx_seq_one_letter_code
_entity_poly.pdbx_strand_id
1 'polypeptide(L)'
;MHAVALTLCSVALAADVRETFSTPRQYYDIIARLASPVPTAFSRHSQVVAADGAKIELFTEEHGFAPLSKQAEIKPEAIAELYVVPCPDRSDCVLAGYRLRGQERFVGMTMAETSVLIDVTNDRAFAVISPDTFQARRGVGLPQAERKIVEPALGAFAEMLVANIAEFPGQYGYDKQYNEFLARFDKREKIKVTCEVTKIDMITGRATFYLIFSGGDKRERVTFTKPISELLTSKYAVPIEEYLKDR
;
A
#
# COMPACT_ATOMS: atom_id res chain seq x y z
N MET A 1 46.67 -12.17 -33.19
CA MET A 1 45.77 -11.19 -33.85
C MET A 1 44.54 -11.97 -34.29
N HIS A 2 43.29 -11.82 -33.85
CA HIS A 2 42.53 -10.93 -32.97
C HIS A 2 41.40 -11.82 -32.37
N ALA A 3 41.21 -11.95 -31.05
CA ALA A 3 40.30 -11.16 -30.22
C ALA A 3 38.99 -10.74 -30.90
N VAL A 4 37.86 -11.37 -30.54
CA VAL A 4 36.63 -10.71 -30.01
C VAL A 4 35.83 -11.77 -29.26
N ALA A 5 36.03 -11.86 -27.94
CA ALA A 5 35.04 -12.48 -27.07
C ALA A 5 33.94 -11.44 -26.85
N LEU A 6 32.75 -11.70 -27.40
CA LEU A 6 31.53 -10.97 -27.07
C LEU A 6 31.12 -11.31 -25.64
N THR A 7 31.76 -10.66 -24.67
CA THR A 7 31.21 -10.52 -23.33
C THR A 7 29.98 -9.63 -23.43
N LEU A 8 28.82 -10.26 -23.60
CA LEU A 8 27.54 -9.70 -23.20
C LEU A 8 27.64 -9.46 -21.69
N CYS A 9 28.08 -8.26 -21.32
CA CYS A 9 27.79 -7.70 -20.01
C CYS A 9 26.27 -7.55 -19.96
N SER A 10 25.58 -8.61 -19.52
CA SER A 10 24.20 -8.54 -19.07
C SER A 10 24.18 -7.66 -17.82
N VAL A 11 24.20 -6.35 -18.04
CA VAL A 11 23.64 -5.41 -17.08
C VAL A 11 22.16 -5.75 -17.11
N ALA A 12 21.72 -6.62 -16.20
CA ALA A 12 20.32 -6.65 -15.81
C ALA A 12 20.07 -5.30 -15.13
N LEU A 13 19.90 -4.25 -15.94
CA LEU A 13 19.18 -3.05 -15.53
C LEU A 13 17.84 -3.62 -15.07
N ALA A 14 17.63 -3.67 -13.76
CA ALA A 14 16.35 -4.03 -13.20
C ALA A 14 15.34 -3.08 -13.85
N ALA A 15 14.51 -3.63 -14.75
CA ALA A 15 13.62 -2.81 -15.55
C ALA A 15 12.73 -2.02 -14.60
N ASP A 16 12.73 -0.70 -14.74
CA ASP A 16 11.90 0.15 -13.91
C ASP A 16 10.43 -0.27 -14.11
N VAL A 17 9.66 -0.30 -13.03
CA VAL A 17 8.22 -0.64 -13.12
C VAL A 17 7.52 0.27 -14.13
N ARG A 18 7.92 1.52 -14.25
CA ARG A 18 7.37 2.49 -15.20
C ARG A 18 7.69 2.11 -16.65
N GLU A 19 8.85 1.54 -16.93
CA GLU A 19 9.19 1.09 -18.27
C GLU A 19 8.35 -0.12 -18.69
N THR A 20 8.05 -1.02 -17.75
CA THR A 20 7.27 -2.24 -17.98
C THR A 20 5.75 -1.96 -18.00
N PHE A 21 5.28 -1.19 -17.04
CA PHE A 21 3.90 -0.77 -16.87
C PHE A 21 3.83 0.74 -17.01
N SER A 22 3.48 1.16 -18.22
CA SER A 22 3.56 2.53 -18.68
C SER A 22 2.28 3.34 -18.63
N THR A 23 1.13 2.67 -18.44
CA THR A 23 -0.17 3.33 -18.35
C THR A 23 -0.88 2.94 -17.06
N PRO A 24 -1.75 3.82 -16.51
CA PRO A 24 -2.60 3.46 -15.37
C PRO A 24 -3.41 2.19 -15.59
N ARG A 25 -3.80 1.93 -16.85
CA ARG A 25 -4.58 0.74 -17.23
C ARG A 25 -3.88 -0.56 -16.90
N GLN A 26 -2.58 -0.63 -17.12
CA GLN A 26 -1.81 -1.85 -16.85
C GLN A 26 -1.80 -2.18 -15.36
N TYR A 27 -1.70 -1.18 -14.49
CA TYR A 27 -1.81 -1.37 -13.04
C TYR A 27 -3.23 -1.78 -12.64
N TYR A 28 -4.26 -1.13 -13.20
CA TYR A 28 -5.65 -1.51 -12.98
C TYR A 28 -5.89 -2.97 -13.35
N ASP A 29 -5.43 -3.43 -14.52
CA ASP A 29 -5.65 -4.80 -14.99
C ASP A 29 -4.93 -5.82 -14.09
N ILE A 30 -3.72 -5.51 -13.59
CA ILE A 30 -3.01 -6.34 -12.61
C ILE A 30 -3.79 -6.43 -11.30
N ILE A 31 -4.23 -5.29 -10.77
CA ILE A 31 -5.00 -5.23 -9.53
C ILE A 31 -6.31 -5.99 -9.69
N ALA A 32 -7.08 -5.73 -10.75
CA ALA A 32 -8.36 -6.38 -11.01
C ALA A 32 -8.26 -7.90 -11.20
N ARG A 33 -7.10 -8.39 -11.66
CA ARG A 33 -6.82 -9.83 -11.79
C ARG A 33 -6.52 -10.50 -10.45
N LEU A 34 -5.78 -9.83 -9.58
CA LEU A 34 -5.22 -10.43 -8.35
C LEU A 34 -5.98 -10.07 -7.09
N ALA A 35 -6.77 -9.01 -7.15
CA ALA A 35 -7.35 -8.29 -6.04
C ALA A 35 -8.75 -7.79 -6.48
N SER A 36 -9.66 -7.58 -5.53
CA SER A 36 -10.94 -6.93 -5.86
C SER A 36 -10.71 -5.43 -5.86
N PRO A 37 -10.84 -4.71 -6.99
CA PRO A 37 -10.62 -3.28 -7.01
C PRO A 37 -11.74 -2.48 -6.31
N VAL A 38 -12.78 -3.19 -5.81
CA VAL A 38 -14.10 -2.68 -5.45
C VAL A 38 -14.39 -2.99 -3.99
N PRO A 39 -14.98 -2.06 -3.22
CA PRO A 39 -15.51 -2.41 -1.90
C PRO A 39 -16.60 -3.45 -2.04
N THR A 40 -16.59 -4.44 -1.16
CA THR A 40 -17.69 -5.40 -1.01
C THR A 40 -19.04 -4.72 -0.78
N ALA A 41 -19.04 -3.46 -0.34
CA ALA A 41 -20.21 -2.60 -0.21
C ALA A 41 -20.80 -2.10 -1.54
N PHE A 42 -20.10 -2.22 -2.66
CA PHE A 42 -20.58 -1.82 -3.98
C PHE A 42 -20.64 -3.02 -4.93
N SER A 43 -21.77 -3.18 -5.60
CA SER A 43 -21.89 -4.14 -6.70
C SER A 43 -20.96 -3.77 -7.86
N ARG A 44 -20.45 -4.76 -8.59
CA ARG A 44 -19.68 -4.55 -9.84
C ARG A 44 -20.45 -3.76 -10.91
N HIS A 45 -21.77 -3.69 -10.76
CA HIS A 45 -22.64 -2.93 -11.65
C HIS A 45 -22.75 -1.46 -11.24
N SER A 46 -22.27 -1.07 -10.07
CA SER A 46 -22.37 0.30 -9.54
C SER A 46 -21.05 1.07 -9.65
N GLN A 47 -20.22 0.72 -10.63
CA GLN A 47 -18.90 1.30 -10.79
C GLN A 47 -18.57 1.59 -12.25
N VAL A 48 -17.80 2.66 -12.45
CA VAL A 48 -17.28 3.06 -13.76
C VAL A 48 -15.78 3.26 -13.63
N VAL A 49 -15.03 2.54 -14.47
CA VAL A 49 -13.58 2.74 -14.58
C VAL A 49 -13.34 3.95 -15.46
N ALA A 50 -12.70 4.97 -14.90
CA ALA A 50 -12.44 6.25 -15.55
C ALA A 50 -10.93 6.55 -15.60
N ALA A 51 -10.55 7.56 -16.38
CA ALA A 51 -9.16 8.03 -16.51
C ALA A 51 -8.17 6.88 -16.77
N ASP A 52 -8.48 6.02 -17.74
CA ASP A 52 -7.66 4.86 -18.11
C ASP A 52 -7.36 3.89 -16.95
N GLY A 53 -8.24 3.81 -15.93
CA GLY A 53 -8.01 2.98 -14.75
C GLY A 53 -7.34 3.72 -13.59
N ALA A 54 -6.93 4.98 -13.75
CA ALA A 54 -6.46 5.78 -12.63
C ALA A 54 -7.58 6.07 -11.60
N LYS A 55 -8.85 5.98 -12.01
CA LYS A 55 -10.01 6.25 -11.15
C LYS A 55 -11.09 5.18 -11.32
N ILE A 56 -11.80 4.91 -10.23
CA ILE A 56 -13.03 4.12 -10.20
C ILE A 56 -14.10 4.97 -9.52
N GLU A 57 -15.10 5.36 -10.29
CA GLU A 57 -16.25 6.11 -9.81
C GLU A 57 -17.29 5.12 -9.28
N LEU A 58 -17.75 5.34 -8.05
CA LEU A 58 -18.68 4.47 -7.33
C LEU A 58 -20.03 5.17 -7.21
N PHE A 59 -21.08 4.47 -7.64
CA PHE A 59 -22.46 4.95 -7.67
C PHE A 59 -23.35 4.10 -6.76
N THR A 60 -24.54 4.59 -6.45
CA THR A 60 -25.57 3.78 -5.78
C THR A 60 -26.07 2.69 -6.73
N GLU A 61 -26.56 1.56 -6.19
CA GLU A 61 -27.06 0.44 -7.01
C GLU A 61 -28.18 0.83 -7.98
N GLU A 62 -29.01 1.80 -7.61
CA GLU A 62 -30.09 2.33 -8.45
C GLU A 62 -29.56 3.07 -9.70
N HIS A 63 -28.33 3.59 -9.62
CA HIS A 63 -27.68 4.34 -10.71
C HIS A 63 -26.61 3.53 -11.46
N GLY A 64 -26.17 2.40 -10.90
CA GLY A 64 -25.17 1.53 -11.54
C GLY A 64 -25.57 1.02 -12.93
N PHE A 65 -26.86 0.81 -13.15
CA PHE A 65 -27.41 0.36 -14.44
C PHE A 65 -27.76 1.50 -15.40
N ALA A 66 -27.48 2.76 -15.04
CA ALA A 66 -27.73 3.88 -15.94
C ALA A 66 -26.82 3.75 -17.19
N PRO A 67 -27.36 3.97 -18.41
CA PRO A 67 -26.54 4.05 -19.61
C PRO A 67 -25.41 5.07 -19.43
N LEU A 68 -24.22 4.79 -19.98
CA LEU A 68 -23.04 5.69 -19.90
C LEU A 68 -23.38 7.15 -20.26
N SER A 69 -24.31 7.36 -21.20
CA SER A 69 -24.78 8.69 -21.62
C SER A 69 -25.52 9.48 -20.54
N LYS A 70 -26.08 8.82 -19.52
CA LYS A 70 -26.74 9.45 -18.37
C LYS A 70 -25.85 9.50 -17.12
N GLN A 71 -24.79 8.70 -17.07
CA GLN A 71 -23.88 8.68 -15.92
C GLN A 71 -23.09 9.99 -15.78
N ALA A 72 -22.79 10.69 -16.88
CA ALA A 72 -22.14 12.01 -16.83
C ALA A 72 -22.98 13.08 -16.08
N GLU A 73 -24.29 12.86 -15.93
CA GLU A 73 -25.20 13.74 -15.21
C GLU A 73 -25.37 13.33 -13.73
N ILE A 74 -24.90 12.14 -13.35
CA ILE A 74 -25.01 11.59 -12.01
C ILE A 74 -23.67 11.79 -11.30
N LYS A 75 -23.70 12.46 -10.15
CA LYS A 75 -22.49 12.63 -9.35
C LYS A 75 -22.13 11.30 -8.66
N PRO A 76 -20.88 10.83 -8.75
CA PRO A 76 -20.47 9.63 -8.03
C PRO A 76 -20.55 9.86 -6.52
N GLU A 77 -20.90 8.80 -5.81
CA GLU A 77 -20.98 8.78 -4.34
C GLU A 77 -19.58 8.81 -3.72
N ALA A 78 -18.64 8.09 -4.33
CA ALA A 78 -17.24 8.07 -3.96
C ALA A 78 -16.36 7.86 -5.20
N ILE A 79 -15.10 8.24 -5.10
CA ILE A 79 -14.09 8.03 -6.15
C ILE A 79 -12.92 7.30 -5.51
N ALA A 80 -12.58 6.14 -6.06
CA ALA A 80 -11.35 5.44 -5.72
C ALA A 80 -10.25 5.86 -6.72
N GLU A 81 -9.14 6.34 -6.21
CA GLU A 81 -8.00 6.81 -7.03
C GLU A 81 -6.82 5.85 -6.86
N LEU A 82 -6.11 5.55 -7.94
CA LEU A 82 -4.94 4.68 -7.94
C LEU A 82 -3.70 5.43 -7.45
N TYR A 83 -3.08 4.90 -6.40
CA TYR A 83 -1.82 5.37 -5.84
C TYR A 83 -0.77 4.27 -5.90
N VAL A 84 0.48 4.70 -5.90
CA VAL A 84 1.64 3.82 -5.82
C VAL A 84 2.62 4.31 -4.77
N VAL A 85 3.35 3.39 -4.16
CA VAL A 85 4.49 3.65 -3.28
C VAL A 85 5.68 2.94 -3.90
N PRO A 86 6.64 3.68 -4.47
CA PRO A 86 7.88 3.11 -4.98
C PRO A 86 8.67 2.44 -3.86
N CYS A 87 9.31 1.31 -4.15
CA CYS A 87 10.23 0.71 -3.20
C CYS A 87 11.56 1.52 -3.20
N PRO A 88 12.07 1.98 -2.03
CA PRO A 88 13.18 2.94 -1.97
C PRO A 88 14.46 2.50 -2.69
N ASP A 89 14.78 1.20 -2.62
CA ASP A 89 16.01 0.63 -3.19
C ASP A 89 15.75 -0.32 -4.38
N ARG A 90 14.52 -0.33 -4.91
CA ARG A 90 14.07 -1.26 -5.95
C ARG A 90 13.14 -0.56 -6.94
N SER A 91 13.72 0.02 -7.99
CA SER A 91 12.98 0.67 -9.09
C SER A 91 12.09 -0.29 -9.88
N ASP A 92 12.34 -1.59 -9.75
CA ASP A 92 11.58 -2.71 -10.33
C ASP A 92 10.44 -3.18 -9.42
N CYS A 93 10.18 -2.48 -8.32
CA CYS A 93 9.17 -2.86 -7.33
C CYS A 93 8.32 -1.68 -6.87
N VAL A 94 7.00 -1.86 -6.84
CA VAL A 94 6.05 -0.89 -6.29
C VAL A 94 4.92 -1.58 -5.52
N LEU A 95 4.41 -0.88 -4.51
CA LEU A 95 3.11 -1.20 -3.92
C LEU A 95 2.05 -0.31 -4.59
N ALA A 96 1.06 -0.90 -5.25
CA ALA A 96 0.00 -0.18 -5.94
C ALA A 96 -1.37 -0.51 -5.31
N GLY A 97 -2.30 0.45 -5.27
CA GLY A 97 -3.66 0.19 -4.79
C GLY A 97 -4.56 1.41 -4.84
N TYR A 98 -5.86 1.19 -4.62
CA TYR A 98 -6.87 2.25 -4.69
C TYR A 98 -7.17 2.83 -3.30
N ARG A 99 -7.19 4.17 -3.24
CA ARG A 99 -7.63 4.95 -2.08
C ARG A 99 -8.99 5.55 -2.35
N LEU A 100 -9.96 5.33 -1.46
CA LEU A 100 -11.25 5.99 -1.54
C LEU A 100 -11.20 7.45 -1.08
N ARG A 101 -11.91 8.31 -1.82
CA ARG A 101 -12.22 9.70 -1.48
C ARG A 101 -13.73 9.94 -1.68
N GLY A 102 -14.31 10.86 -0.91
CA GLY A 102 -15.65 11.41 -1.19
C GLY A 102 -16.73 11.17 -0.13
N GLN A 103 -16.51 10.32 0.88
CA GLN A 103 -17.41 10.22 2.05
C GLN A 103 -16.62 10.02 3.34
N GLU A 104 -16.96 10.75 4.40
CA GLU A 104 -16.32 10.64 5.73
C GLU A 104 -16.30 9.21 6.26
N ARG A 105 -17.38 8.44 6.03
CA ARG A 105 -17.45 7.02 6.42
C ARG A 105 -16.43 6.11 5.72
N PHE A 106 -15.83 6.58 4.63
CA PHE A 106 -14.83 5.86 3.84
C PHE A 106 -13.46 6.59 3.77
N VAL A 107 -13.30 7.73 4.46
CA VAL A 107 -12.02 8.47 4.49
C VAL A 107 -10.94 7.60 5.13
N GLY A 108 -9.79 7.50 4.46
CA GLY A 108 -8.66 6.71 4.94
C GLY A 108 -8.81 5.20 4.75
N MET A 109 -9.90 4.73 4.14
CA MET A 109 -10.01 3.33 3.75
C MET A 109 -9.13 3.07 2.53
N THR A 110 -7.95 2.49 2.76
CA THR A 110 -7.35 1.62 1.76
C THR A 110 -8.22 0.41 1.65
N MET A 111 -8.70 0.16 0.46
CA MET A 111 -9.43 -1.04 0.14
C MET A 111 -8.55 -2.25 0.43
N ALA A 112 -8.85 -2.97 1.53
CA ALA A 112 -8.11 -4.11 2.05
C ALA A 112 -7.77 -5.19 1.00
N GLU A 113 -8.52 -5.21 -0.10
CA GLU A 113 -8.45 -6.17 -1.20
C GLU A 113 -7.91 -5.58 -2.51
N THR A 114 -7.46 -4.31 -2.56
CA THR A 114 -6.93 -3.69 -3.80
C THR A 114 -5.42 -3.53 -3.85
N SER A 115 -4.70 -3.68 -2.73
CA SER A 115 -3.26 -3.43 -2.73
C SER A 115 -2.49 -4.61 -3.30
N VAL A 116 -1.64 -4.34 -4.29
CA VAL A 116 -0.81 -5.33 -4.96
C VAL A 116 0.65 -4.86 -4.93
N LEU A 117 1.53 -5.75 -4.49
CA LEU A 117 2.96 -5.62 -4.69
C LEU A 117 3.28 -6.08 -6.11
N ILE A 118 3.86 -5.21 -6.92
CA ILE A 118 4.29 -5.51 -8.29
C ILE A 118 5.81 -5.57 -8.28
N ASP A 119 6.39 -6.71 -8.70
CA ASP A 119 7.82 -6.98 -8.75
C ASP A 119 8.19 -7.45 -10.17
N VAL A 120 8.71 -6.52 -10.97
CA VAL A 120 8.99 -6.72 -12.40
C VAL A 120 10.14 -7.69 -12.62
N THR A 121 11.22 -7.60 -11.84
CA THR A 121 12.39 -8.48 -12.01
C THR A 121 12.02 -9.95 -11.85
N ASN A 122 11.01 -10.24 -11.03
CA ASN A 122 10.53 -11.61 -10.82
C ASN A 122 9.32 -11.98 -11.68
N ASP A 123 8.84 -11.08 -12.56
CA ASP A 123 7.60 -11.18 -13.35
C ASP A 123 6.40 -11.58 -12.48
N ARG A 124 6.25 -10.91 -11.33
CA ARG A 124 5.26 -11.28 -10.32
C ARG A 124 4.50 -10.09 -9.80
N ALA A 125 3.26 -10.36 -9.42
CA ALA A 125 2.43 -9.44 -8.68
C ALA A 125 1.65 -10.22 -7.62
N PHE A 126 1.55 -9.65 -6.42
CA PHE A 126 1.02 -10.33 -5.23
C PHE A 126 0.01 -9.44 -4.52
N ALA A 127 -1.17 -9.97 -4.24
CA ALA A 127 -2.11 -9.29 -3.36
C ALA A 127 -1.51 -9.14 -1.95
N VAL A 128 -1.44 -7.91 -1.45
CA VAL A 128 -1.08 -7.62 -0.06
C VAL A 128 -2.38 -7.65 0.73
N ILE A 129 -2.67 -8.81 1.32
CA ILE A 129 -3.99 -9.16 1.87
C ILE A 129 -4.22 -8.49 3.24
N SER A 130 -5.05 -7.45 3.33
CA SER A 130 -5.49 -7.00 4.66
C SER A 130 -6.59 -7.95 5.21
N PRO A 131 -6.37 -8.62 6.36
CA PRO A 131 -7.17 -9.77 6.82
C PRO A 131 -8.52 -9.46 7.47
N ASP A 132 -8.99 -8.20 7.40
CA ASP A 132 -10.25 -7.84 8.05
C ASP A 132 -11.50 -8.32 7.28
N THR A 133 -11.35 -8.89 6.08
CA THR A 133 -12.46 -9.58 5.39
C THR A 133 -12.49 -11.08 5.76
N PHE A 134 -13.62 -11.52 6.33
CA PHE A 134 -13.84 -12.91 6.77
C PHE A 134 -13.68 -13.94 5.63
N GLN A 135 -13.83 -13.50 4.37
CA GLN A 135 -13.61 -14.30 3.17
C GLN A 135 -12.13 -14.49 2.82
N ALA A 136 -11.25 -13.54 3.15
CA ALA A 136 -9.80 -13.65 2.93
C ALA A 136 -9.12 -14.66 3.88
N ARG A 137 -9.78 -15.06 4.98
CA ARG A 137 -9.31 -16.15 5.87
C ARG A 137 -9.23 -17.53 5.18
N ARG A 138 -9.80 -17.66 3.96
CA ARG A 138 -9.69 -18.86 3.12
C ARG A 138 -8.72 -18.70 1.95
N GLY A 139 -8.05 -17.55 1.83
CA GLY A 139 -7.18 -17.19 0.71
C GLY A 139 -5.76 -17.76 0.84
N VAL A 140 -5.30 -18.34 -0.27
CA VAL A 140 -4.02 -19.00 -0.51
C VAL A 140 -2.84 -18.13 -0.05
N GLY A 141 -2.20 -18.51 1.06
CA GLY A 141 -0.93 -17.89 1.44
C GLY A 141 0.13 -18.16 0.38
N LEU A 142 1.05 -17.20 0.18
CA LEU A 142 2.15 -17.36 -0.78
C LEU A 142 2.90 -18.69 -0.54
N PRO A 143 3.14 -19.50 -1.58
CA PRO A 143 3.99 -20.68 -1.47
C PRO A 143 5.35 -20.30 -0.88
N GLN A 144 5.95 -21.19 -0.09
CA GLN A 144 7.17 -20.89 0.68
C GLN A 144 8.33 -20.38 -0.19
N ALA A 145 8.44 -20.87 -1.43
CA ALA A 145 9.45 -20.41 -2.39
C ALA A 145 9.27 -18.94 -2.80
N GLU A 146 8.03 -18.46 -2.85
CA GLU A 146 7.71 -17.08 -3.24
C GLU A 146 7.91 -16.09 -2.10
N ARG A 147 7.80 -16.56 -0.85
CA ARG A 147 8.02 -15.73 0.34
C ARG A 147 9.42 -15.14 0.37
N LYS A 148 10.44 -15.93 0.03
CA LYS A 148 11.84 -15.47 0.01
C LYS A 148 12.10 -14.37 -1.02
N ILE A 149 11.31 -14.34 -2.10
CA ILE A 149 11.44 -13.34 -3.17
C ILE A 149 10.84 -12.01 -2.70
N VAL A 150 9.72 -12.06 -1.99
CA VAL A 150 8.92 -10.89 -1.59
C VAL A 150 9.40 -10.28 -0.26
N GLU A 151 10.02 -11.08 0.60
CA GLU A 151 10.45 -10.67 1.95
C GLU A 151 11.34 -9.41 1.96
N PRO A 152 12.35 -9.24 1.09
CA PRO A 152 13.14 -8.01 1.06
C PRO A 152 12.32 -6.77 0.72
N ALA A 153 11.38 -6.88 -0.23
CA ALA A 153 10.53 -5.76 -0.62
C ALA A 153 9.56 -5.37 0.51
N LEU A 154 8.91 -6.35 1.13
CA LEU A 154 8.04 -6.09 2.30
C LEU A 154 8.82 -5.55 3.50
N GLY A 155 10.07 -5.97 3.68
CA GLY A 155 11.00 -5.39 4.66
C GLY A 155 11.22 -3.90 4.42
N ALA A 156 11.61 -3.53 3.20
CA ALA A 156 11.82 -2.12 2.82
C ALA A 156 10.55 -1.26 3.03
N PHE A 157 9.38 -1.77 2.63
CA PHE A 157 8.13 -1.08 2.90
C PHE A 157 7.80 -1.00 4.40
N ALA A 158 8.05 -2.05 5.19
CA ALA A 158 7.85 -1.99 6.63
C ALA A 158 8.71 -0.91 7.30
N GLU A 159 9.95 -0.72 6.84
CA GLU A 159 10.84 0.36 7.30
C GLU A 159 10.32 1.75 6.90
N MET A 160 9.76 1.90 5.70
CA MET A 160 9.07 3.16 5.34
C MET A 160 7.90 3.44 6.27
N LEU A 161 7.15 2.39 6.65
CA LEU A 161 6.00 2.52 7.54
C LEU A 161 6.46 2.87 8.96
N VAL A 162 7.58 2.30 9.43
CA VAL A 162 8.27 2.72 10.67
C VAL A 162 8.56 4.22 10.65
N ALA A 163 9.17 4.72 9.57
CA ALA A 163 9.48 6.14 9.43
C ALA A 163 8.20 7.01 9.45
N ASN A 164 7.13 6.58 8.75
CA ASN A 164 5.85 7.29 8.77
C ASN A 164 5.22 7.36 10.17
N ILE A 165 5.21 6.23 10.89
CA ILE A 165 4.63 6.14 12.23
C ILE A 165 5.42 6.98 13.23
N ALA A 166 6.75 6.97 13.15
CA ALA A 166 7.60 7.75 14.04
C ALA A 166 7.39 9.28 13.84
N GLU A 167 7.11 9.71 12.61
CA GLU A 167 6.84 11.10 12.27
C GLU A 167 5.43 11.55 12.65
N PHE A 168 4.42 10.68 12.48
CA PHE A 168 3.01 11.00 12.71
C PHE A 168 2.33 10.06 13.72
N PRO A 169 2.85 9.89 14.95
CA PRO A 169 2.36 8.87 15.89
C PRO A 169 0.88 9.02 16.26
N GLY A 170 0.35 10.25 16.28
CA GLY A 170 -1.05 10.53 16.60
C GLY A 170 -2.06 9.99 15.57
N GLN A 171 -1.67 9.88 14.29
CA GLN A 171 -2.52 9.27 13.25
C GLN A 171 -2.79 7.78 13.51
N TYR A 172 -1.93 7.15 14.30
CA TYR A 172 -2.02 5.73 14.63
C TYR A 172 -2.70 5.46 15.98
N GLY A 173 -3.28 6.49 16.61
CA GLY A 173 -4.10 6.34 17.81
C GLY A 173 -3.30 6.09 19.09
N TYR A 174 -2.00 6.40 19.11
CA TYR A 174 -1.13 6.18 20.27
C TYR A 174 -1.02 7.36 21.21
N ASP A 175 -1.81 8.42 20.99
CA ASP A 175 -1.82 9.62 21.84
C ASP A 175 -2.11 9.26 23.30
N LYS A 176 -3.00 8.29 23.55
CA LYS A 176 -3.32 7.84 24.91
C LYS A 176 -2.10 7.23 25.60
N GLN A 177 -1.48 6.22 25.00
CA GLN A 177 -0.31 5.53 25.57
C GLN A 177 0.88 6.48 25.70
N TYR A 178 1.08 7.36 24.73
CA TYR A 178 2.10 8.39 24.77
C TYR A 178 1.88 9.39 25.91
N ASN A 179 0.65 9.88 26.09
CA ASN A 179 0.29 10.80 27.18
C ASN A 179 0.36 10.11 28.56
N GLU A 180 -0.04 8.84 28.66
CA GLU A 180 0.13 8.03 29.87
C GLU A 180 1.61 7.82 30.23
N PHE A 181 2.48 7.66 29.24
CA PHE A 181 3.92 7.59 29.45
C PHE A 181 4.50 8.95 29.87
N LEU A 182 4.10 10.04 29.22
CA LEU A 182 4.48 11.42 29.57
C LEU A 182 4.11 11.79 31.01
N ALA A 183 2.94 11.36 31.48
CA ALA A 183 2.45 11.66 32.83
C ALA A 183 3.31 11.05 33.95
N ARG A 184 4.26 10.16 33.63
CA ARG A 184 5.19 9.53 34.60
C ARG A 184 6.41 10.38 34.94
N PHE A 185 6.50 11.59 34.40
CA PHE A 185 7.63 12.50 34.58
C PHE A 185 7.15 13.83 35.17
N ASP A 186 7.77 14.26 36.27
CA ASP A 186 7.33 15.45 37.01
C ASP A 186 7.70 16.78 36.32
N LYS A 187 8.71 16.81 35.42
CA LYS A 187 9.08 17.98 34.60
C LYS A 187 9.90 17.61 33.35
N ARG A 188 9.45 18.08 32.17
CA ARG A 188 10.25 18.39 30.94
C ARG A 188 11.24 17.33 30.41
N GLU A 189 11.07 16.05 30.71
CA GLU A 189 11.91 15.06 30.03
C GLU A 189 11.58 14.99 28.54
N LYS A 190 12.62 15.09 27.71
CA LYS A 190 12.48 14.91 26.27
C LYS A 190 12.21 13.43 26.01
N ILE A 191 10.96 13.12 25.70
CA ILE A 191 10.57 11.77 25.33
C ILE A 191 10.97 11.55 23.87
N LYS A 192 11.80 10.54 23.64
CA LYS A 192 12.12 10.04 22.30
C LYS A 192 11.18 8.90 21.96
N VAL A 193 10.51 9.01 20.82
CA VAL A 193 9.70 7.95 20.23
C VAL A 193 10.51 7.29 19.12
N THR A 194 10.67 5.97 19.17
CA THR A 194 11.22 5.17 18.07
C THR A 194 10.25 4.08 17.69
N CYS A 195 10.31 3.63 16.44
CA CYS A 195 9.51 2.52 15.94
C CYS A 195 10.46 1.51 15.30
N GLU A 196 10.21 0.22 15.49
CA GLU A 196 11.03 -0.87 14.95
C GLU A 196 10.10 -1.97 14.43
N VAL A 197 10.39 -2.53 13.27
CA VAL A 197 9.70 -3.74 12.78
C VAL A 197 10.23 -4.98 13.52
N THR A 198 9.32 -5.88 13.88
CA THR A 198 9.65 -7.08 14.68
C THR A 198 9.32 -8.37 13.95
N LYS A 199 8.28 -8.33 13.13
CA LYS A 199 7.80 -9.47 12.36
C LYS A 199 7.02 -8.96 11.17
N ILE A 200 7.23 -9.59 10.02
CA ILE A 200 6.36 -9.42 8.86
C ILE A 200 5.61 -10.73 8.66
N ASP A 201 4.29 -10.66 8.70
CA ASP A 201 3.42 -11.76 8.30
C ASP A 201 3.24 -11.73 6.79
N MET A 202 4.00 -12.57 6.12
CA MET A 202 4.02 -12.73 4.67
C MET A 202 2.69 -13.26 4.08
N ILE A 203 1.80 -13.80 4.92
CA ILE A 203 0.48 -14.27 4.48
C ILE A 203 -0.50 -13.10 4.43
N THR A 204 -0.42 -12.22 5.42
CA THR A 204 -1.36 -11.09 5.57
C THR A 204 -0.75 -9.75 5.14
N GLY A 205 0.50 -9.71 4.67
CA GLY A 205 1.17 -8.45 4.35
C GLY A 205 1.17 -7.45 5.50
N ARG A 206 1.10 -7.94 6.75
CA ARG A 206 1.09 -7.11 7.95
C ARG A 206 2.46 -7.13 8.60
N ALA A 207 2.83 -5.99 9.16
CA ALA A 207 4.03 -5.88 9.96
C ALA A 207 3.63 -5.62 11.42
N THR A 208 4.28 -6.32 12.33
CA THR A 208 4.22 -6.07 13.77
C THR A 208 5.38 -5.19 14.16
N PHE A 209 5.07 -4.14 14.90
CA PHE A 209 6.00 -3.08 15.27
C PHE A 209 6.09 -2.94 16.79
N TYR A 210 7.23 -2.45 17.24
CA TYR A 210 7.42 -1.91 18.57
C TYR A 210 7.52 -0.40 18.51
N LEU A 211 6.52 0.28 19.07
CA LEU A 211 6.62 1.70 19.38
C LEU A 211 7.27 1.82 20.76
N ILE A 212 8.43 2.44 20.82
CA ILE A 212 9.24 2.56 22.01
C ILE A 212 9.23 4.02 22.44
N PHE A 213 8.75 4.26 23.65
CA PHE A 213 8.87 5.54 24.33
C PHE A 213 10.04 5.47 25.30
N SER A 214 10.94 6.46 25.25
CA SER A 214 12.09 6.53 26.14
C SER A 214 12.28 7.94 26.69
N GLY A 215 12.51 8.04 27.99
CA GLY A 215 12.78 9.28 28.72
C GLY A 215 13.51 8.95 30.02
N GLY A 216 14.66 9.59 30.26
CA GLY A 216 15.47 9.35 31.46
C GLY A 216 15.95 7.90 31.54
N ASP A 217 15.63 7.23 32.65
CA ASP A 217 15.87 5.81 32.89
C ASP A 217 14.67 4.91 32.53
N LYS A 218 13.53 5.49 32.13
CA LYS A 218 12.30 4.76 31.84
C LYS A 218 12.17 4.47 30.35
N ARG A 219 11.69 3.26 30.06
CA ARG A 219 11.35 2.79 28.70
C ARG A 219 10.04 2.05 28.72
N GLU A 220 9.16 2.36 27.78
CA GLU A 220 7.93 1.62 27.54
C GLU A 220 7.88 1.17 26.08
N ARG A 221 7.27 0.00 25.86
CA ARG A 221 7.14 -0.60 24.55
C ARG A 221 5.69 -0.99 24.32
N VAL A 222 5.11 -0.45 23.25
CA VAL A 222 3.78 -0.81 22.76
C VAL A 222 3.95 -1.67 21.52
N THR A 223 3.28 -2.82 21.51
CA THR A 223 3.27 -3.72 20.34
C THR A 223 1.99 -3.49 19.56
N PHE A 224 2.11 -3.41 18.25
CA PHE A 224 0.95 -3.25 17.38
C PHE A 224 1.22 -3.83 15.99
N THR A 225 0.16 -4.12 15.25
CA THR A 225 0.26 -4.73 13.93
C THR A 225 -0.54 -3.94 12.92
N LYS A 226 0.11 -3.50 11.84
CA LYS A 226 -0.49 -2.68 10.78
C LYS A 226 -0.26 -3.32 9.41
N PRO A 227 -1.20 -3.22 8.47
CA PRO A 227 -0.98 -3.69 7.11
C PRO A 227 -0.02 -2.76 6.38
N ILE A 228 0.88 -3.33 5.57
CA ILE A 228 1.83 -2.55 4.73
C ILE A 228 1.08 -1.65 3.74
N SER A 229 -0.16 -2.01 3.38
CA SER A 229 -1.06 -1.21 2.55
C SER A 229 -1.32 0.21 3.11
N GLU A 230 -1.14 0.46 4.41
CA GLU A 230 -1.29 1.81 4.99
C GLU A 230 -0.29 2.83 4.39
N LEU A 231 0.79 2.37 3.76
CA LEU A 231 1.67 3.25 3.01
C LEU A 231 0.94 3.98 1.87
N LEU A 232 -0.12 3.39 1.29
CA LEU A 232 -0.92 4.02 0.22
C LEU A 232 -1.73 5.24 0.71
N THR A 233 -1.86 5.43 2.03
CA THR A 233 -2.43 6.64 2.63
C THR A 233 -1.37 7.55 3.26
N SER A 234 -0.10 7.17 3.21
CA SER A 234 1.01 7.95 3.76
C SER A 234 1.49 9.03 2.78
N LYS A 235 2.47 9.83 3.24
CA LYS A 235 3.15 10.82 2.39
C LYS A 235 4.01 10.21 1.27
N TYR A 236 4.29 8.91 1.34
CA TYR A 236 5.07 8.20 0.31
C TYR A 236 4.22 7.74 -0.87
N ALA A 237 2.90 7.83 -0.76
CA ALA A 237 1.98 7.47 -1.83
C ALA A 237 1.86 8.60 -2.86
N VAL A 238 2.15 8.28 -4.11
CA VAL A 238 2.06 9.19 -5.25
C VAL A 238 0.89 8.76 -6.14
N PRO A 239 0.05 9.69 -6.64
CA PRO A 239 -0.95 9.36 -7.66
C PRO A 239 -0.29 8.70 -8.88
N ILE A 240 -0.92 7.68 -9.46
CA ILE A 240 -0.33 6.95 -10.60
C ILE A 240 0.07 7.85 -11.77
N GLU A 241 -0.73 8.88 -12.06
CA GLU A 241 -0.48 9.82 -13.14
C GLU A 241 0.75 10.69 -12.90
N GLU A 242 1.11 10.96 -11.65
CA GLU A 242 2.31 11.69 -11.27
C GLU A 242 3.53 10.76 -11.29
N TYR A 243 3.41 9.56 -10.71
CA TYR A 243 4.46 8.55 -10.74
C TYR A 243 4.94 8.19 -12.16
N LEU A 244 4.01 8.11 -13.11
CA LEU A 244 4.34 7.80 -14.52
C LEU A 244 4.92 8.99 -15.29
N LYS A 245 4.81 10.23 -14.79
CA LYS A 245 5.39 11.44 -15.40
C LYS A 245 6.85 11.68 -15.01
N ASP A 246 7.25 11.25 -13.82
CA ASP A 246 8.61 11.44 -13.29
C ASP A 246 9.66 10.48 -13.89
N ARG A 247 9.48 10.07 -15.16
CA ARG A 247 10.44 9.24 -15.91
C ARG A 247 11.70 9.99 -16.29
#